data_AF-A0A9X2FA39-F1
#
_entry.id   AF-A0A9X2FA39-F1
#
_cell.length_a   1.000
_cell.length_b   1.000
_cell.length_c   1.000
_cell.angle_alpha   90.00
_cell.angle_beta   90.00
_cell.angle_gamma   90.00
#
_symmetry.space_group_name_H-M   'P 1'
#
loop_
_entity.id
_entity.type
_entity.pdbx_description
1 polymer ?
#
loop_
_entity_poly.entity_id
_entity_poly.type
_entity_poly.pdbx_seq_one_letter_code
_entity_poly.pdbx_strand_id
1 'polypeptide(L)'
;MLLKNLLKPGSGILGFVLAAIFGAVVSSLASMLNSASTIATMDLYRKVRTDANSGELVAMGRVFVVLFVLIAMLIAPALDDPAFDGIFTFIQEFQGFISPGVLGIFLFGLLIPRAPRVCGTVGLILSPILYGLFKFGNSIPGADLIPGLTSPLKESWKAVVDWSFLDRMSLTFVAVLAVLTVLTLVRPLREPVELPVNDKMDVTSSKGAMMAGAVAIVLTGMLYFIFW
;
A
#
# COMPACT_ATOMS: atom_id res chain seq x y z
N MET A 1 -7.46 -13.30 23.75
CA MET A 1 -8.19 -14.39 24.42
C MET A 1 -7.92 -15.78 23.83
N LEU A 2 -7.69 -15.92 22.52
CA LEU A 2 -7.48 -17.23 21.88
C LEU A 2 -6.28 -18.04 22.42
N LEU A 3 -5.11 -17.42 22.63
CA LEU A 3 -3.90 -18.13 23.11
C LEU A 3 -4.02 -18.68 24.55
N LYS A 4 -4.71 -17.96 25.45
CA LYS A 4 -4.96 -18.43 26.82
C LYS A 4 -5.96 -19.59 26.86
N ASN A 5 -6.81 -19.69 25.83
CA ASN A 5 -7.79 -20.76 25.70
C ASN A 5 -7.21 -21.99 24.98
N LEU A 6 -6.18 -21.81 24.15
CA LEU A 6 -5.53 -22.87 23.36
C LEU A 6 -4.32 -23.50 24.06
N LEU A 7 -3.61 -22.75 24.90
CA LEU A 7 -2.43 -23.23 25.63
C LEU A 7 -2.77 -23.47 27.08
N LYS A 8 -2.42 -24.66 27.60
CA LYS A 8 -2.67 -25.04 29.01
C LYS A 8 -2.07 -23.97 29.95
N PRO A 9 -2.90 -23.29 30.77
CA PRO A 9 -2.42 -22.39 31.81
C PRO A 9 -1.47 -23.14 32.74
N GLY A 10 -0.29 -22.58 33.03
CA GLY A 10 0.72 -23.18 33.91
C GLY A 10 1.89 -23.90 33.22
N SER A 11 1.88 -24.02 31.88
CA SER A 11 3.06 -24.44 31.12
C SER A 11 3.95 -23.23 30.81
N GLY A 12 5.28 -23.34 31.02
CA GLY A 12 6.24 -22.28 30.64
C GLY A 12 6.18 -21.89 29.15
N ILE A 13 5.57 -22.75 28.33
CA ILE A 13 5.28 -22.53 26.91
C ILE A 13 4.37 -21.33 26.69
N LEU A 14 3.37 -21.09 27.54
CA LEU A 14 2.50 -19.91 27.42
C LEU A 14 3.31 -18.61 27.56
N GLY A 15 4.21 -18.56 28.55
CA GLY A 15 5.11 -17.43 28.76
C GLY A 15 6.07 -17.22 27.58
N PHE A 16 6.66 -18.31 27.08
CA PHE A 16 7.53 -18.29 25.91
C PHE A 16 6.83 -17.75 24.65
N VAL A 17 5.65 -18.28 24.33
CA VAL A 17 4.89 -17.85 23.14
C VAL A 17 4.46 -16.39 23.26
N LEU A 18 4.01 -15.95 24.44
CA LEU A 18 3.68 -14.54 24.66
C LEU A 18 4.90 -13.65 24.46
N ALA A 19 6.04 -13.99 25.06
CA ALA A 19 7.28 -13.23 24.90
C ALA A 19 7.73 -13.16 23.43
N ALA A 20 7.62 -14.26 22.68
CA ALA A 20 7.95 -14.30 21.25
C ALA A 20 7.04 -13.37 20.42
N ILE A 21 5.73 -13.38 20.67
CA ILE A 21 4.78 -12.50 19.97
C ILE A 21 5.03 -11.03 20.32
N PHE A 22 5.23 -10.71 21.60
CA PHE A 22 5.57 -9.35 22.02
C PHE A 22 6.85 -8.86 21.35
N GLY A 23 7.90 -9.70 21.33
CA GLY A 23 9.15 -9.39 20.65
C GLY A 23 8.96 -9.14 19.15
N ALA A 24 8.21 -9.99 18.47
CA ALA A 24 7.92 -9.84 17.04
C ALA A 24 7.14 -8.54 16.72
N VAL A 25 6.15 -8.20 17.56
CA VAL A 25 5.35 -6.97 17.40
C VAL A 25 6.23 -5.74 17.64
N VAL A 26 6.99 -5.69 18.74
CA VAL A 26 7.87 -4.56 19.06
C VAL A 26 8.93 -4.36 17.98
N SER A 27 9.52 -5.45 17.46
CA SER A 27 10.49 -5.39 16.37
C SER A 27 9.89 -4.81 15.09
N SER A 28 8.69 -5.28 14.71
CA SER A 28 7.98 -4.78 13.52
C SER A 28 7.62 -3.29 13.66
N LEU A 29 7.10 -2.89 14.83
CA LEU A 29 6.78 -1.49 15.12
C LEU A 29 8.03 -0.59 15.07
N ALA A 30 9.14 -1.03 15.68
CA ALA A 30 10.39 -0.29 15.65
C ALA A 30 10.90 -0.08 14.21
N SER A 31 10.83 -1.12 13.35
CA SER A 31 11.21 -1.03 11.94
C SER A 31 10.32 -0.06 11.15
N MET A 32 9.00 -0.12 11.36
CA MET A 32 8.05 0.78 10.70
C MET A 32 8.26 2.24 11.14
N LEU A 33 8.42 2.49 12.44
CA LEU A 33 8.66 3.83 13.01
C LEU A 33 9.99 4.42 12.54
N ASN A 34 11.05 3.60 12.46
CA ASN A 34 12.34 4.05 11.95
C ASN A 34 12.27 4.44 10.46
N SER A 35 11.55 3.65 9.66
CA SER A 35 11.33 3.95 8.24
C SER A 35 10.53 5.24 8.05
N ALA A 36 9.39 5.36 8.76
CA ALA A 36 8.55 6.56 8.71
C ALA A 36 9.29 7.82 9.19
N SER A 37 10.07 7.70 10.27
CA SER A 37 10.91 8.77 10.80
C SER A 37 11.97 9.20 9.79
N THR A 38 12.63 8.26 9.12
CA THR A 38 13.63 8.56 8.09
C THR A 38 13.01 9.31 6.92
N ILE A 39 11.83 8.89 6.44
CA ILE A 39 11.09 9.60 5.39
C ILE A 39 10.72 11.01 5.86
N ALA A 40 10.17 11.17 7.07
CA ALA A 40 9.82 12.48 7.61
C ALA A 40 11.03 13.41 7.78
N THR A 41 12.17 12.88 8.21
CA THR A 41 13.39 13.67 8.38
C THR A 41 14.04 14.01 7.05
N MET A 42 14.23 13.04 6.16
CA MET A 42 15.01 13.22 4.94
C MET A 42 14.20 13.84 3.81
N ASP A 43 12.92 13.44 3.67
CA ASP A 43 12.09 13.86 2.54
C ASP A 43 11.24 15.08 2.84
N LEU A 44 10.99 15.40 4.11
CA LEU A 44 10.23 16.58 4.55
C LEU A 44 11.11 17.57 5.30
N TYR A 45 11.67 17.21 6.46
CA TYR A 45 12.41 18.16 7.30
C TYR A 45 13.64 18.76 6.62
N ARG A 46 14.49 17.94 6.00
CA ARG A 46 15.70 18.40 5.29
C ARG A 46 15.38 19.28 4.08
N LYS A 47 14.21 19.12 3.44
CA LYS A 47 13.79 20.00 2.34
C LYS A 47 13.39 21.40 2.84
N VAL A 48 12.84 21.50 4.04
CA VAL A 48 12.48 22.77 4.67
C VAL A 48 13.69 23.42 5.33
N ARG A 49 14.54 22.62 6.00
CA ARG A 49 15.78 23.06 6.63
C ARG A 49 16.99 22.45 5.93
N THR A 50 17.44 23.14 4.89
CA THR A 50 18.47 22.67 3.95
C THR A 50 19.88 22.61 4.56
N ASP A 51 20.12 23.36 5.63
CA ASP A 51 21.39 23.47 6.35
C ASP A 51 21.51 22.53 7.58
N ALA A 52 20.51 21.68 7.81
CA ALA A 52 20.50 20.77 8.96
C ALA A 52 21.69 19.80 8.91
N ASN A 53 22.47 19.76 9.99
CA ASN A 53 23.59 18.83 10.13
C ASN A 53 23.13 17.41 10.49
N SER A 54 24.01 16.41 10.38
CA SER A 54 23.66 15.01 10.65
C SER A 54 23.14 14.76 12.08
N GLY A 55 23.68 15.45 13.08
CA GLY A 55 23.25 15.32 14.47
C GLY A 55 21.83 15.84 14.69
N GLU A 56 21.50 16.94 14.02
CA GLU A 56 20.17 17.54 14.04
C GLU A 56 19.13 16.65 13.35
N LEU A 57 19.47 16.09 12.18
CA LEU A 57 18.59 15.15 11.46
C LEU A 57 18.26 13.93 12.31
N VAL A 58 19.25 13.34 12.99
CA VAL A 58 19.02 12.20 13.91
C VAL A 58 18.17 12.61 15.11
N ALA A 59 18.41 13.79 15.69
CA ALA A 59 17.59 14.30 16.79
C ALA A 59 16.13 14.50 16.36
N MET A 60 15.91 15.10 15.19
CA MET A 60 14.57 15.30 14.63
C MET A 60 13.88 13.98 14.28
N GLY A 61 14.63 12.99 13.79
CA GLY A 61 14.11 11.65 13.57
C GLY A 61 13.55 11.03 14.84
N ARG A 62 14.26 11.14 15.98
CA ARG A 62 13.75 10.67 17.28
C ARG A 62 12.48 11.40 17.71
N VAL A 63 12.38 12.70 17.44
CA VAL A 63 11.15 13.47 17.70
C VAL A 63 9.98 12.95 16.87
N PHE A 64 10.18 12.69 15.58
CA PHE A 64 9.14 12.10 14.73
C PHE A 64 8.70 10.71 15.20
N VAL A 65 9.62 9.87 15.70
CA VAL A 65 9.26 8.57 16.29
C VAL A 65 8.28 8.76 17.46
N VAL A 66 8.60 9.65 18.40
CA VAL A 66 7.71 9.93 19.55
C VAL A 66 6.36 10.47 19.07
N LEU A 67 6.37 11.40 18.11
CA LEU A 67 5.14 11.95 17.54
C LEU A 67 4.27 10.86 16.90
N PHE A 68 4.84 9.97 16.08
CA PHE A 68 4.10 8.89 15.43
C PHE A 68 3.56 7.87 16.43
N VAL A 69 4.32 7.55 17.48
CA VAL A 69 3.83 6.70 18.58
C VAL A 69 2.62 7.33 19.26
N LEU A 70 2.67 8.63 19.57
CA LEU A 70 1.53 9.33 20.19
C LEU A 70 0.29 9.32 19.29
N ILE A 71 0.45 9.60 17.99
CA ILE A 71 -0.65 9.53 17.02
C ILE A 71 -1.21 8.10 16.95
N ALA A 72 -0.35 7.09 16.87
CA ALA A 72 -0.78 5.69 16.84
C ALA A 72 -1.54 5.29 18.11
N MET A 73 -1.10 5.74 19.30
CA MET A 73 -1.80 5.50 20.56
C MET A 73 -3.18 6.15 20.62
N LEU A 74 -3.37 7.30 19.96
CA LEU A 74 -4.68 7.96 19.87
C LEU A 74 -5.63 7.25 18.91
N ILE A 75 -5.11 6.73 17.78
CA ILE A 75 -5.92 6.09 16.74
C ILE A 75 -6.22 4.62 17.09
N ALA A 76 -5.29 3.91 17.72
CA ALA A 76 -5.40 2.46 17.97
C ALA A 76 -6.72 2.03 18.65
N PRO A 77 -7.27 2.74 19.66
CA PRO A 77 -8.54 2.37 20.27
C PRO A 77 -9.73 2.48 19.32
N ALA A 78 -9.68 3.40 18.34
CA ALA A 78 -10.75 3.56 17.36
C ALA A 78 -10.83 2.37 16.39
N LEU A 79 -9.76 1.60 16.22
CA LEU A 79 -9.71 0.44 15.32
C LEU A 79 -10.41 -0.81 15.89
N ASP A 80 -10.83 -0.78 17.16
CA ASP A 80 -11.63 -1.84 17.80
C ASP A 80 -13.14 -1.70 17.49
N ASP A 81 -13.52 -0.70 16.68
CA ASP A 81 -14.91 -0.50 16.27
C ASP A 81 -15.37 -1.66 15.35
N PRO A 82 -16.49 -2.35 15.69
CA PRO A 82 -17.06 -3.41 14.85
C PRO A 82 -17.40 -2.98 13.42
N ALA A 83 -17.57 -1.67 13.17
CA ALA A 83 -17.84 -1.12 11.84
C ALA A 83 -16.72 -1.40 10.80
N PHE A 84 -15.54 -1.82 11.24
CA PHE A 84 -14.40 -2.08 10.36
C PHE A 84 -14.27 -3.53 9.85
N ASP A 85 -15.19 -4.43 10.21
CA ASP A 85 -15.16 -5.86 9.82
C ASP A 85 -13.79 -6.53 10.04
N GLY A 86 -13.11 -6.11 11.12
CA GLY A 86 -11.79 -6.57 11.52
C GLY A 86 -10.62 -5.75 10.97
N ILE A 87 -9.51 -5.76 11.72
CA ILE A 87 -8.34 -4.92 11.45
C ILE A 87 -7.70 -5.20 10.07
N PHE A 88 -7.79 -6.44 9.58
CA PHE A 88 -7.28 -6.79 8.26
C PHE A 88 -8.05 -6.04 7.16
N THR A 89 -9.38 -6.09 7.19
CA THR A 89 -10.24 -5.40 6.24
C THR A 89 -9.97 -3.90 6.27
N PHE A 90 -9.87 -3.29 7.46
CA PHE A 90 -9.49 -1.89 7.60
C PHE A 90 -8.15 -1.55 6.93
N ILE A 91 -7.11 -2.35 7.20
CA ILE A 91 -5.77 -2.12 6.63
C ILE A 91 -5.83 -2.23 5.10
N GLN A 92 -6.47 -3.26 4.56
CA GLN A 92 -6.57 -3.47 3.12
C GLN A 92 -7.35 -2.35 2.43
N GLU A 93 -8.45 -1.94 3.04
CA GLU A 93 -9.27 -0.82 2.59
C GLU A 93 -8.51 0.50 2.60
N PHE A 94 -7.71 0.76 3.64
CA PHE A 94 -6.88 1.96 3.72
C PHE A 94 -5.74 1.92 2.70
N GLN A 95 -5.08 0.77 2.53
CA GLN A 95 -4.05 0.58 1.51
C GLN A 95 -4.59 0.77 0.10
N GLY A 96 -5.86 0.44 -0.14
CA GLY A 96 -6.51 0.62 -1.45
C GLY A 96 -6.52 2.06 -1.96
N PHE A 97 -6.46 3.06 -1.08
CA PHE A 97 -6.36 4.47 -1.49
C PHE A 97 -5.01 4.83 -2.13
N ILE A 98 -3.95 4.13 -1.74
CA ILE A 98 -2.56 4.51 -2.06
C ILE A 98 -1.88 3.50 -2.98
N SER A 99 -2.02 2.21 -2.68
CA SER A 99 -1.29 1.11 -3.33
C SER A 99 -1.50 1.06 -4.86
N PRO A 100 -2.73 1.16 -5.40
CA PRO A 100 -2.95 1.15 -6.85
C PRO A 100 -2.26 2.30 -7.57
N GLY A 101 -2.30 3.52 -7.01
CA GLY A 101 -1.64 4.69 -7.59
C GLY A 101 -0.13 4.57 -7.60
N VAL A 102 0.46 4.22 -6.44
CA VAL A 102 1.91 4.05 -6.31
C VAL A 102 2.39 2.96 -7.25
N LEU A 103 1.77 1.78 -7.23
CA LEU A 103 2.12 0.67 -8.14
C LEU A 103 1.99 1.10 -9.61
N GLY A 104 0.91 1.79 -9.96
CA GLY A 104 0.67 2.31 -11.31
C GLY A 104 1.78 3.23 -11.79
N ILE A 105 2.17 4.22 -10.97
CA ILE A 105 3.25 5.16 -11.32
C ILE A 105 4.60 4.43 -11.45
N PHE A 106 4.92 3.53 -10.53
CA PHE A 106 6.19 2.81 -10.54
C PHE A 106 6.31 1.91 -11.78
N LEU A 107 5.30 1.08 -12.05
CA LEU A 107 5.29 0.22 -13.24
C LEU A 107 5.30 1.04 -14.52
N PHE A 108 4.49 2.10 -14.59
CA PHE A 108 4.41 2.95 -15.77
C PHE A 108 5.73 3.68 -16.04
N GLY A 109 6.36 4.25 -15.01
CA GLY A 109 7.66 4.92 -15.13
C GLY A 109 8.81 3.98 -15.47
N LEU A 110 8.74 2.71 -15.02
CA LEU A 110 9.75 1.69 -15.35
C LEU A 110 9.58 1.16 -16.78
N LEU A 111 8.35 0.93 -17.23
CA LEU A 111 8.06 0.32 -18.53
C LEU A 111 7.96 1.32 -19.68
N ILE A 112 7.69 2.61 -19.41
CA ILE A 112 7.49 3.65 -20.42
C ILE A 112 8.53 4.75 -20.23
N PRO A 113 9.67 4.67 -20.96
CA PRO A 113 10.78 5.62 -20.81
C PRO A 113 10.43 7.08 -21.14
N ARG A 114 9.35 7.32 -21.89
CA ARG A 114 8.89 8.66 -22.29
C ARG A 114 7.80 9.25 -21.38
N ALA A 115 7.51 8.61 -20.24
CA ALA A 115 6.50 9.08 -19.30
C ALA A 115 6.88 10.45 -18.69
N PRO A 116 5.99 11.47 -18.74
CA PRO A 116 6.24 12.76 -18.12
C PRO A 116 6.24 12.71 -16.60
N ARG A 117 7.06 13.58 -15.98
CA ARG A 117 7.13 13.72 -14.51
C ARG A 117 5.76 14.00 -13.87
N VAL A 118 4.87 14.65 -14.62
CA VAL A 118 3.48 14.94 -14.21
C VAL A 118 2.67 13.66 -13.98
N CYS A 119 2.98 12.55 -14.65
CA CYS A 119 2.33 11.25 -14.41
C CYS A 119 2.48 10.79 -12.96
N GLY A 120 3.61 11.07 -12.32
CA GLY A 120 3.81 10.74 -10.90
C GLY A 120 2.85 11.49 -9.99
N THR A 121 2.74 12.81 -10.17
CA THR A 121 1.81 13.63 -9.38
C THR A 121 0.36 13.28 -9.66
N VAL A 122 -0.02 13.10 -10.94
CA VAL A 122 -1.39 12.76 -11.31
C VAL A 122 -1.79 11.40 -10.76
N GLY A 123 -0.96 10.37 -10.93
CA GLY A 123 -1.26 9.03 -10.40
C GLY A 123 -1.45 9.03 -8.88
N LEU A 124 -0.66 9.82 -8.15
CA LEU A 124 -0.68 9.84 -6.69
C LEU A 124 -1.93 10.56 -6.15
N ILE A 125 -2.37 11.61 -6.84
CA ILE A 125 -3.59 12.36 -6.50
C ILE A 125 -4.85 11.61 -6.96
N LEU A 126 -4.79 10.99 -8.14
CA LEU A 126 -5.94 10.34 -8.76
C LEU A 126 -6.35 9.06 -8.01
N SER A 127 -5.39 8.29 -7.49
CA SER A 127 -5.66 7.04 -6.77
C SER A 127 -6.62 7.20 -5.57
N PRO A 128 -6.38 8.10 -4.58
CA PRO A 128 -7.30 8.26 -3.47
C PRO A 128 -8.66 8.83 -3.89
N ILE A 129 -8.71 9.66 -4.95
CA ILE A 129 -9.97 10.18 -5.49
C ILE A 129 -10.81 9.06 -6.10
N LEU A 130 -10.21 8.24 -6.98
CA LEU A 130 -10.90 7.13 -7.64
C LEU A 130 -11.30 6.04 -6.63
N TYR A 131 -10.38 5.61 -5.78
CA TYR A 131 -10.69 4.60 -4.77
C TYR A 131 -11.75 5.10 -3.78
N GLY A 132 -11.66 6.37 -3.35
CA GLY A 132 -12.68 7.00 -2.51
C GLY A 132 -14.04 7.08 -3.19
N LEU A 133 -14.06 7.39 -4.49
CA LEU A 133 -15.29 7.39 -5.29
C LEU A 133 -15.90 5.99 -5.39
N PHE A 134 -15.09 4.95 -5.60
CA PHE A 134 -15.58 3.57 -5.65
C PHE A 134 -15.99 3.02 -4.28
N LYS A 135 -15.36 3.47 -3.20
CA LYS A 135 -15.70 3.05 -1.84
C LYS A 135 -16.94 3.76 -1.30
N PHE A 136 -17.02 5.08 -1.48
CA PHE A 136 -18.08 5.91 -0.90
C PHE A 136 -19.14 6.33 -1.92
N GLY A 137 -19.11 5.79 -3.13
CA GLY A 137 -20.01 6.17 -4.22
C GLY A 137 -21.50 6.01 -3.89
N ASN A 138 -21.87 5.11 -2.98
CA ASN A 138 -23.24 4.93 -2.50
C ASN A 138 -23.66 5.97 -1.44
N SER A 139 -22.72 6.70 -0.84
CA SER A 139 -22.96 7.68 0.24
C SER A 139 -22.89 9.14 -0.22
N ILE A 140 -22.63 9.40 -1.51
CA ILE A 140 -22.61 10.76 -2.07
C ILE A 140 -24.06 11.26 -2.24
N PRO A 141 -24.49 12.30 -1.49
CA PRO A 141 -25.80 12.91 -1.70
C PRO A 141 -25.83 13.53 -3.10
N GLY A 142 -26.67 13.01 -4.00
CA GLY A 142 -26.73 13.48 -5.38
C GLY A 142 -26.20 12.52 -6.45
N ALA A 143 -25.95 11.24 -6.13
CA ALA A 143 -25.86 10.21 -7.17
C ALA A 143 -27.14 10.14 -8.03
N ASP A 144 -28.27 10.62 -7.49
CA ASP A 144 -29.54 10.84 -8.20
C ASP A 144 -29.59 12.14 -9.04
N LEU A 145 -28.61 13.05 -8.87
CA LEU A 145 -28.56 14.38 -9.51
C LEU A 145 -27.71 14.43 -10.79
N ILE A 146 -27.03 13.35 -11.19
CA ILE A 146 -26.31 13.29 -12.48
C ILE A 146 -27.36 13.11 -13.59
N PRO A 147 -27.71 14.16 -14.36
CA PRO A 147 -28.73 14.06 -15.39
C PRO A 147 -28.15 13.23 -16.54
N GLY A 148 -28.64 12.00 -16.73
CA GLY A 148 -28.20 11.10 -17.80
C GLY A 148 -27.66 9.74 -17.35
N LEU A 149 -27.56 9.46 -16.04
CA LEU A 149 -27.23 8.12 -15.56
C LEU A 149 -28.45 7.19 -15.73
N THR A 150 -28.58 6.58 -16.91
CA THR A 150 -29.63 5.60 -17.23
C THR A 150 -29.66 4.46 -16.20
N SER A 151 -30.83 3.85 -15.96
CA SER A 151 -31.02 2.74 -15.01
C SER A 151 -29.95 1.63 -15.04
N PRO A 152 -29.38 1.20 -16.20
CA PRO A 152 -28.37 0.15 -16.24
C PRO A 152 -27.01 0.59 -15.66
N LEU A 153 -26.64 1.86 -15.87
CA LEU A 153 -25.40 2.43 -15.33
C LEU A 153 -25.49 2.60 -13.80
N LYS A 154 -26.70 2.88 -13.28
CA LYS A 154 -26.94 3.00 -11.85
C LYS A 154 -26.83 1.64 -11.14
N GLU A 155 -27.36 0.57 -11.74
CA GLU A 155 -27.17 -0.80 -11.24
C GLU A 155 -25.70 -1.23 -11.29
N SER A 156 -25.03 -0.93 -12.40
CA SER A 156 -23.58 -1.20 -12.56
C SER A 156 -22.75 -0.44 -11.53
N TRP A 157 -23.10 0.82 -11.23
CA TRP A 157 -22.44 1.63 -10.22
C TRP A 157 -22.58 1.03 -8.82
N LYS A 158 -23.80 0.66 -8.44
CA LYS A 158 -24.07 0.03 -7.15
C LYS A 158 -23.29 -1.28 -7.00
N ALA A 159 -23.23 -2.08 -8.07
CA ALA A 159 -22.45 -3.31 -8.08
C ALA A 159 -20.95 -3.06 -7.81
N VAL A 160 -20.35 -2.03 -8.42
CA VAL A 160 -18.93 -1.69 -8.22
C VAL A 160 -18.64 -1.26 -6.77
N VAL A 161 -19.58 -0.54 -6.13
CA VAL A 161 -19.40 -0.10 -4.74
C VAL A 161 -19.52 -1.26 -3.76
N ASP A 162 -20.39 -2.23 -4.04
CA ASP A 162 -20.58 -3.43 -3.21
C ASP A 162 -19.46 -4.48 -3.40
N TRP A 163 -18.51 -4.25 -4.33
CA TRP A 163 -17.39 -5.16 -4.55
C TRP A 163 -16.38 -5.16 -3.41
N SER A 164 -15.61 -6.26 -3.35
CA SER A 164 -14.50 -6.40 -2.41
C SER A 164 -13.45 -5.28 -2.61
N PHE A 165 -12.69 -4.98 -1.57
CA PHE A 165 -11.61 -3.98 -1.65
C PHE A 165 -10.63 -4.28 -2.80
N LEU A 166 -10.41 -5.57 -3.11
CA LEU A 166 -9.47 -6.02 -4.12
C LEU A 166 -9.94 -5.66 -5.53
N ASP A 167 -11.23 -5.82 -5.81
CA ASP A 167 -11.82 -5.47 -7.10
C ASP A 167 -11.77 -3.95 -7.30
N ARG A 168 -12.12 -3.17 -6.27
CA ARG A 168 -12.00 -1.70 -6.28
C ARG A 168 -10.56 -1.23 -6.48
N MET A 169 -9.60 -1.91 -5.86
CA MET A 169 -8.18 -1.65 -6.09
C MET A 169 -7.77 -1.92 -7.54
N SER A 170 -8.21 -3.03 -8.12
CA SER A 170 -7.86 -3.40 -9.51
C SER A 170 -8.44 -2.39 -10.51
N LEU A 171 -9.70 -1.97 -10.32
CA LEU A 171 -10.33 -0.94 -11.14
C LEU A 171 -9.60 0.40 -11.03
N THR A 172 -9.22 0.79 -9.80
CA THR A 172 -8.44 2.01 -9.56
C THR A 172 -7.10 1.96 -10.27
N PHE A 173 -6.39 0.84 -10.20
CA PHE A 173 -5.11 0.63 -10.88
C PHE A 173 -5.24 0.79 -12.41
N VAL A 174 -6.22 0.12 -13.01
CA VAL A 174 -6.47 0.19 -14.46
C VAL A 174 -6.85 1.62 -14.89
N ALA A 175 -7.71 2.29 -14.12
CA ALA A 175 -8.11 3.67 -14.40
C ALA A 175 -6.92 4.65 -14.29
N VAL A 176 -6.05 4.49 -13.29
CA VAL A 176 -4.81 5.26 -13.18
C VAL A 176 -3.94 5.02 -14.42
N LEU A 177 -3.67 3.77 -14.78
CA LEU A 177 -2.85 3.45 -15.97
C LEU A 177 -3.43 4.04 -17.26
N ALA A 178 -4.75 4.02 -17.44
CA ALA A 178 -5.42 4.62 -18.59
C ALA A 178 -5.15 6.13 -18.65
N VAL A 179 -5.29 6.85 -17.53
CA VAL A 179 -5.00 8.28 -17.46
C VAL A 179 -3.52 8.57 -17.71
N LEU A 180 -2.61 7.80 -17.11
CA LEU A 180 -1.17 7.97 -17.34
C LEU A 180 -0.80 7.73 -18.81
N THR A 181 -1.43 6.75 -19.45
CA THR A 181 -1.25 6.45 -20.88
C THR A 181 -1.69 7.63 -21.73
N VAL A 182 -2.91 8.13 -21.51
CA VAL A 182 -3.43 9.30 -22.25
C VAL A 182 -2.52 10.52 -22.06
N LEU A 183 -2.10 10.81 -20.83
CA LEU A 183 -1.20 11.92 -20.55
C LEU A 183 0.14 11.79 -21.28
N THR A 184 0.68 10.59 -21.34
CA THR A 184 1.94 10.33 -22.03
C THR A 184 1.80 10.43 -23.55
N LEU A 185 0.67 10.03 -24.11
CA LEU A 185 0.38 10.22 -25.54
C LEU A 185 0.22 11.70 -25.91
N VAL A 186 -0.39 12.52 -25.04
CA VAL A 186 -0.60 13.95 -25.28
C VAL A 186 0.66 14.78 -25.01
N ARG A 187 1.47 14.41 -24.01
CA ARG A 187 2.69 15.14 -23.61
C ARG A 187 3.86 14.19 -23.34
N PRO A 188 4.36 13.46 -24.36
CA PRO A 188 5.52 12.60 -24.19
C PRO A 188 6.77 13.43 -23.92
N LEU A 189 7.72 12.87 -23.15
CA LEU A 189 9.07 13.44 -23.07
C LEU A 189 9.76 13.40 -24.43
N ARG A 190 10.52 14.46 -24.71
CA ARG A 190 11.34 14.58 -25.93
C ARG A 190 12.43 13.49 -25.98
N GLU A 191 13.05 13.24 -24.83
CA GLU A 191 14.11 12.25 -24.68
C GLU A 191 13.68 11.19 -23.66
N PRO A 192 13.94 9.90 -23.93
CA PRO A 192 13.62 8.84 -22.99
C PRO A 192 14.46 9.00 -21.71
N VAL A 193 13.85 8.73 -20.56
CA VAL A 193 14.57 8.69 -19.29
C VAL A 193 15.51 7.48 -19.30
N GLU A 194 16.81 7.75 -19.19
CA GLU A 194 17.81 6.71 -18.99
C GLU A 194 17.92 6.38 -17.51
N LEU A 195 17.57 5.14 -17.16
CA LEU A 195 17.74 4.63 -15.80
C LEU A 195 19.22 4.27 -15.60
N PRO A 196 19.84 4.64 -14.47
CA PRO A 196 21.24 4.29 -14.20
C PRO A 196 21.39 2.77 -14.15
N VAL A 197 22.20 2.21 -15.06
CA VAL A 197 22.53 0.78 -15.06
C VAL A 197 23.72 0.56 -14.13
N ASN A 198 23.58 -0.40 -13.22
CA ASN A 198 24.69 -0.83 -12.38
C ASN A 198 25.28 -2.13 -12.96
N ASP A 199 26.29 -2.00 -13.82
CA ASP A 199 26.96 -3.13 -14.48
C ASP A 199 27.66 -4.10 -13.51
N LYS A 200 27.80 -3.72 -12.23
CA LYS A 200 28.38 -4.55 -11.18
C LYS A 200 27.38 -5.55 -10.58
N MET A 201 26.10 -5.44 -10.90
CA MET A 201 25.06 -6.33 -10.41
C MET A 201 24.78 -7.42 -11.44
N ASP A 202 25.25 -8.63 -11.16
CA ASP A 202 24.96 -9.79 -11.99
C ASP A 202 23.47 -10.12 -11.91
N VAL A 203 22.75 -9.95 -13.03
CA VAL A 203 21.32 -10.24 -13.18
C VAL A 203 21.07 -11.67 -13.71
N THR A 204 22.10 -12.51 -13.79
CA THR A 204 21.93 -13.91 -14.20
C THR A 204 21.18 -14.70 -13.13
N SER A 205 20.15 -15.44 -13.55
CA SER A 205 19.35 -16.26 -12.64
C SER A 205 20.14 -17.48 -12.17
N SER A 206 20.22 -17.68 -10.86
CA SER A 206 20.81 -18.90 -10.29
C SER A 206 19.90 -20.10 -10.55
N LYS A 207 20.49 -21.22 -11.02
CA LYS A 207 19.77 -22.49 -11.24
C LYS A 207 19.03 -22.97 -9.99
N GLY A 208 19.60 -22.74 -8.80
CA GLY A 208 18.96 -23.09 -7.52
C GLY A 208 17.71 -22.25 -7.24
N ALA A 209 17.77 -20.94 -7.51
CA ALA A 209 16.62 -20.05 -7.36
C ALA A 209 15.49 -20.42 -8.33
N MET A 210 15.83 -20.75 -9.58
CA MET A 210 14.87 -21.18 -10.59
C MET A 210 14.16 -22.48 -10.20
N MET A 211 14.90 -23.47 -9.70
CA MET A 211 14.33 -24.74 -9.25
C MET A 211 13.43 -24.56 -8.03
N ALA A 212 13.87 -23.79 -7.03
CA ALA A 212 13.05 -23.49 -5.85
C ALA A 212 11.76 -22.73 -6.23
N GLY A 213 11.87 -21.77 -7.16
CA GLY A 213 10.71 -21.04 -7.69
C GLY A 213 9.72 -21.96 -8.42
N ALA A 214 10.21 -22.88 -9.26
CA ALA A 214 9.35 -23.86 -9.94
C ALA A 214 8.64 -24.78 -8.95
N VAL A 215 9.34 -25.28 -7.92
CA VAL A 215 8.75 -26.09 -6.86
C VAL A 215 7.65 -25.30 -6.12
N ALA A 216 7.91 -24.05 -5.77
CA ALA A 216 6.90 -23.20 -5.12
C ALA A 216 5.64 -23.03 -5.98
N ILE A 217 5.79 -22.77 -7.28
CA ILE A 217 4.65 -22.64 -8.22
C ILE A 217 3.84 -23.94 -8.27
N VAL A 218 4.50 -25.10 -8.39
CA VAL A 218 3.82 -26.40 -8.46
C VAL A 218 3.09 -26.70 -7.16
N LEU A 219 3.71 -26.48 -6.00
CA LEU A 219 3.08 -26.69 -4.70
C LEU A 219 1.87 -25.77 -4.51
N THR A 220 1.99 -24.50 -4.88
CA THR A 220 0.86 -23.56 -4.82
C THR A 220 -0.26 -24.01 -5.75
N GLY A 221 0.03 -24.37 -7.01
CA GLY A 221 -0.98 -24.87 -7.95
C GLY A 221 -1.67 -26.16 -7.46
N MET A 222 -0.91 -27.05 -6.84
CA MET A 222 -1.43 -28.28 -6.23
C MET A 222 -2.38 -27.97 -5.06
N LEU A 223 -2.04 -27.01 -4.20
CA LEU A 223 -2.94 -26.58 -3.12
C LEU A 223 -4.26 -26.03 -3.69
N TYR A 224 -4.19 -25.20 -4.74
CA TYR A 224 -5.40 -24.73 -5.41
C TYR A 224 -6.23 -25.88 -5.98
N PHE A 225 -5.61 -26.87 -6.62
CA PHE A 225 -6.34 -28.00 -7.18
C PHE A 225 -6.98 -28.92 -6.11
N ILE A 226 -6.34 -29.08 -4.95
CA ILE A 226 -6.86 -29.93 -3.86
C ILE A 226 -8.04 -29.27 -3.13
N PHE A 227 -8.00 -27.96 -2.95
CA PHE A 227 -8.96 -27.22 -2.12
C PHE A 227 -10.01 -26.44 -2.93
N TRP A 228 -9.98 -26.53 -4.26
CA TRP A 228 -11.02 -26.01 -5.16
C TRP A 228 -12.05 -27.09 -5.46
#